data_AF-A0A8S2ZWZ1-F1
#
_entry.id   AF-A0A8S2ZWZ1-F1
#
_cell.length_a   1.000
_cell.length_b   1.000
_cell.length_c   1.000
_cell.angle_alpha   90.00
_cell.angle_beta   90.00
_cell.angle_gamma   90.00
#
_symmetry.space_group_name_H-M   'P 1'
#
loop_
_entity.id
_entity.type
_entity.pdbx_description
1 polymer ?
#
loop_
_entity_poly.entity_id
_entity_poly.type
_entity_poly.pdbx_seq_one_letter_code
_entity_poly.pdbx_strand_id
1 'polypeptide(L)'
;MMGVMLLDGRWFDMYGPYMSDGSDNDEIIWNTLSDESEEERKSNDLYEQRKELQSTFTRTDMFVADRGFTRCKGKWALCTPDSICKGEKQLSTMKANQTRCVTRIRNGIERGFGRLKQWKFADFVVDTNYLPTI
;
A
#
# COMPACT_ATOMS: atom_id res chain seq x y z
N MET A 1 -4.04 -5.84 -4.78
CA MET A 1 -4.52 -4.45 -4.92
C MET A 1 -4.06 -3.72 -3.69
N MET A 2 -3.19 -2.75 -3.88
CA MET A 2 -2.54 -1.93 -2.87
C MET A 2 -3.18 -0.55 -2.91
N GLY A 3 -3.52 0.07 -1.78
CA GLY A 3 -3.99 1.46 -1.76
C GLY A 3 -3.12 2.32 -0.88
N VAL A 4 -3.01 3.59 -1.26
CA VAL A 4 -2.24 4.61 -0.54
C VAL A 4 -3.21 5.55 0.18
N MET A 5 -2.96 5.78 1.46
CA MET A 5 -3.74 6.67 2.30
C MET A 5 -2.81 7.74 2.87
N LEU A 6 -3.28 8.98 2.87
CA LEU A 6 -2.58 10.11 3.48
C LEU A 6 -2.74 10.09 5.01
N LEU A 7 -1.87 10.81 5.71
CA LEU A 7 -1.86 10.87 7.17
C LEU A 7 -3.16 11.46 7.78
N ASP A 8 -3.91 12.23 6.99
CA ASP A 8 -5.21 12.77 7.39
C ASP A 8 -6.38 11.79 7.17
N GLY A 9 -6.09 10.57 6.71
CA GLY A 9 -7.07 9.52 6.49
C GLY A 9 -7.77 9.57 5.13
N ARG A 10 -7.39 10.50 4.24
CA ARG A 10 -7.89 10.52 2.86
C ARG A 10 -7.21 9.44 2.02
N TRP A 11 -7.99 8.79 1.17
CA TRP A 11 -7.45 7.93 0.12
C TRP A 11 -6.75 8.80 -0.91
N PHE A 12 -5.51 8.45 -1.21
CA PHE A 12 -4.79 9.04 -2.33
C PHE A 12 -5.21 8.33 -3.62
N ASP A 13 -4.93 7.02 -3.69
CA ASP A 13 -5.24 6.20 -4.85
C ASP A 13 -5.21 4.70 -4.52
N MET A 14 -5.70 3.88 -5.45
CA MET A 14 -5.70 2.42 -5.40
C MET A 14 -4.98 1.84 -6.63
N TYR A 15 -3.88 1.14 -6.38
CA TYR A 15 -3.02 0.51 -7.36
C TYR A 15 -3.27 -1.00 -7.41
N GLY A 16 -3.31 -1.58 -8.59
CA GLY A 16 -3.44 -3.02 -8.70
C GLY A 16 -3.18 -3.53 -10.10
N PRO A 17 -2.91 -4.83 -10.24
CA PRO A 17 -3.27 -5.56 -11.43
C PRO A 17 -4.71 -6.07 -11.31
N TYR A 18 -5.41 -6.07 -12.44
CA TYR A 18 -6.76 -6.58 -12.60
C TYR A 18 -6.81 -8.11 -12.80
N MET A 19 -5.68 -8.80 -12.62
CA MET A 19 -5.56 -10.25 -12.83
C MET A 19 -4.89 -10.90 -11.62
N SER A 20 -5.61 -11.83 -11.00
CA SER A 20 -5.17 -12.59 -9.83
C SER A 20 -4.33 -13.80 -10.22
N ASP A 21 -3.22 -13.59 -10.92
CA ASP A 21 -2.16 -14.59 -10.89
C ASP A 21 -1.35 -14.40 -9.59
N GLY A 22 -0.91 -15.50 -8.97
CA GLY A 22 -0.25 -15.45 -7.66
C GLY A 22 1.11 -14.73 -7.66
N SER A 23 1.51 -14.14 -8.78
CA SER A 23 2.72 -13.34 -8.95
C SER A 23 2.57 -11.89 -8.53
N ASP A 24 1.35 -11.36 -8.45
CA ASP A 24 1.12 -9.92 -8.30
C ASP A 24 0.75 -9.50 -6.85
N ASN A 25 1.73 -9.55 -5.96
CA ASN A 25 1.56 -9.11 -4.58
C ASN A 25 1.81 -7.59 -4.39
N ASP A 26 1.35 -7.04 -3.27
CA ASP A 26 1.47 -5.60 -3.01
C ASP A 26 2.93 -5.10 -2.95
N GLU A 27 3.88 -5.97 -2.61
CA GLU A 27 5.32 -5.65 -2.63
C GLU A 27 5.84 -5.44 -4.07
N ILE A 28 5.37 -6.22 -5.05
CA ILE A 28 5.75 -6.08 -6.45
C ILE A 28 5.13 -4.80 -7.05
N ILE A 29 3.88 -4.51 -6.70
CA ILE A 29 3.21 -3.26 -7.07
C ILE A 29 4.02 -2.07 -6.52
N TRP A 30 4.36 -2.11 -5.23
CA TRP A 30 5.19 -1.07 -4.60
C TRP A 30 6.53 -0.89 -5.33
N ASN A 31 7.25 -1.98 -5.60
CA ASN A 31 8.53 -1.92 -6.30
C ASN A 31 8.38 -1.27 -7.68
N THR A 32 7.31 -1.58 -8.41
CA THR A 32 7.05 -1.01 -9.74
C THR A 32 6.75 0.49 -9.66
N LEU A 33 5.94 0.92 -8.67
CA LEU A 33 5.58 2.32 -8.49
C LEU A 33 6.73 3.18 -7.95
N SER A 34 7.61 2.58 -7.15
CA SER A 34 8.71 3.28 -6.48
C SER A 34 10.06 3.17 -7.20
N ASP A 35 10.14 2.35 -8.25
CA ASP A 35 11.28 2.32 -9.17
C ASP A 35 11.47 3.69 -9.82
N GLU A 36 12.70 4.04 -10.14
CA GLU A 36 13.06 5.26 -10.87
C GLU A 36 13.60 4.98 -12.26
N SER A 37 13.83 3.70 -12.59
CA SER A 37 14.19 3.31 -13.95
C SER A 37 13.07 3.72 -14.92
N GLU A 38 13.43 4.38 -16.02
CA GLU A 38 12.51 4.73 -17.11
C GLU A 38 12.19 3.53 -18.01
N GLU A 39 12.24 2.31 -17.48
CA GLU A 39 11.87 1.12 -18.23
C GLU A 39 10.33 1.04 -18.27
N GLU A 40 9.76 1.36 -19.44
CA GLU A 40 8.34 1.16 -19.74
C GLU A 40 7.96 -0.30 -19.52
N ARG A 41 7.39 -0.61 -18.36
CA ARG A 41 6.75 -1.91 -18.11
C ARG A 41 5.27 -1.82 -18.48
N LYS A 42 4.86 -2.79 -19.30
CA LYS A 42 3.55 -2.93 -19.96
C LYS A 42 2.37 -2.83 -18.98
N SER A 43 1.76 -1.64 -18.93
CA SER A 43 0.31 -1.38 -18.83
C SER A 43 0.16 0.14 -18.72
N ASN A 44 -0.56 0.79 -19.65
CA ASN A 44 -0.69 2.25 -19.67
C ASN A 44 -1.24 2.82 -18.34
N ASP A 45 -2.09 2.06 -17.64
CA ASP A 45 -2.75 2.54 -16.42
C ASP A 45 -1.80 2.67 -15.22
N LEU A 46 -0.88 1.70 -15.03
CA LEU A 46 0.10 1.76 -13.93
C LEU A 46 1.18 2.81 -14.16
N TYR A 47 1.46 3.16 -15.41
CA TYR A 47 2.47 4.17 -15.76
C TYR A 47 2.03 5.57 -15.38
N GLU A 48 0.79 5.96 -15.70
CA GLU A 48 0.26 7.28 -15.32
C GLU A 48 0.06 7.38 -13.79
N GLN A 49 -0.48 6.32 -13.17
CA GLN A 49 -0.57 6.18 -11.72
C GLN A 49 0.80 6.32 -11.02
N ARG A 50 1.85 5.71 -11.59
CA ARG A 50 3.24 5.87 -11.12
C ARG A 50 3.68 7.32 -11.21
N LYS A 51 3.47 8.00 -12.34
CA LYS A 51 3.85 9.42 -12.50
C LYS A 51 3.15 10.32 -11.49
N GLU A 52 1.86 10.12 -11.26
CA GLU A 52 1.10 10.90 -10.30
C GLU A 52 1.62 10.70 -8.88
N LEU A 53 1.83 9.46 -8.46
CA LEU A 53 2.44 9.15 -7.16
C LEU A 53 3.83 9.80 -7.04
N GLN A 54 4.67 9.66 -8.08
CA GLN A 54 6.04 10.14 -8.08
C GLN A 54 6.20 11.65 -8.14
N SER A 55 5.22 12.37 -8.70
CA SER A 55 5.18 13.84 -8.71
C SER A 55 4.56 14.42 -7.45
N THR A 56 3.66 13.67 -6.81
CA THR A 56 3.03 14.06 -5.54
C THR A 56 3.99 13.92 -4.35
N PHE A 57 4.73 12.80 -4.28
CA PHE A 57 5.58 12.49 -3.14
C PHE A 57 7.07 12.69 -3.45
N THR A 58 7.77 13.35 -2.54
CA THR A 58 9.19 13.63 -2.58
C THR A 58 10.01 12.48 -1.99
N ARG A 59 11.33 12.45 -2.21
CA ARG A 59 12.22 11.43 -1.63
C ARG A 59 12.32 11.46 -0.10
N THR A 60 11.95 12.60 0.51
CA THR A 60 11.94 12.75 1.97
C THR A 60 10.67 12.21 2.61
N ASP A 61 9.65 11.89 1.82
CA ASP A 61 8.43 11.29 2.32
C ASP A 61 8.64 9.83 2.75
N MET A 62 7.88 9.44 3.76
CA MET A 62 7.95 8.12 4.37
C MET A 62 6.63 7.41 4.22
N PHE A 63 6.69 6.15 3.82
CA PHE A 63 5.53 5.28 3.72
C PHE A 63 5.51 4.27 4.85
N VAL A 64 4.32 3.95 5.32
CA VAL A 64 4.11 2.90 6.32
C VAL A 64 3.40 1.72 5.66
N ALA A 65 3.98 0.54 5.78
CA ALA A 65 3.44 -0.68 5.18
C ALA A 65 3.35 -1.82 6.19
N ASP A 66 2.63 -2.88 5.82
CA ASP A 66 2.58 -4.10 6.62
C ASP A 66 3.90 -4.88 6.52
N ARG A 67 4.08 -5.86 7.41
CA ARG A 67 5.28 -6.70 7.51
C ARG A 67 5.57 -7.51 6.26
N GLY A 68 4.60 -7.72 5.36
CA GLY A 68 4.79 -8.45 4.11
C GLY A 68 5.74 -7.78 3.11
N PHE A 69 6.00 -6.48 3.28
CA PHE A 69 6.87 -5.66 2.43
C PHE A 69 8.35 -5.84 2.83
N THR A 70 8.88 -7.04 2.65
CA THR A 70 10.22 -7.46 3.13
C THR A 70 11.35 -7.23 2.12
N ARG A 71 11.06 -7.31 0.82
CA ARG A 71 11.98 -7.15 -0.32
C ARG A 71 11.62 -5.91 -1.14
N CYS A 72 11.18 -4.86 -0.46
CA CYS A 72 10.85 -3.61 -1.10
C CYS A 72 12.12 -2.85 -1.51
N LYS A 73 12.12 -2.36 -2.74
CA LYS A 73 13.13 -1.49 -3.33
C LYS A 73 12.39 -0.30 -3.90
N GLY A 74 12.86 0.89 -3.58
CA GLY A 74 12.19 2.10 -4.02
C GLY A 74 12.89 3.35 -3.55
N LYS A 75 12.55 4.48 -4.16
CA LYS A 75 13.12 5.79 -3.81
C LYS A 75 12.67 6.34 -2.46
N TRP A 76 11.55 5.84 -1.93
CA TRP A 76 10.97 6.29 -0.67
C TRP A 76 11.35 5.37 0.49
N ALA A 77 11.51 5.97 1.67
CA ALA A 77 11.68 5.21 2.89
C ALA A 77 10.39 4.46 3.24
N LEU A 78 10.51 3.15 3.47
CA LEU A 78 9.39 2.29 3.84
C LEU A 78 9.58 1.79 5.27
N CYS A 79 8.62 2.11 6.14
CA CYS A 79 8.59 1.67 7.53
C CYS A 79 7.63 0.49 7.71
N THR A 80 8.16 -0.63 8.20
CA THR A 80 7.39 -1.81 8.57
C THR A 80 7.60 -2.14 10.05
N PRO A 81 6.67 -2.85 10.70
CA PRO A 81 6.86 -3.29 12.08
C PRO A 81 8.07 -4.23 12.21
N ASP A 82 8.93 -4.01 13.21
CA ASP A 82 10.08 -4.89 13.45
C ASP A 82 9.62 -6.28 13.91
N SER A 83 10.44 -7.28 13.56
CA SER A 83 10.32 -8.65 14.09
C SER A 83 11.38 -8.89 15.15
N ILE A 84 11.03 -9.67 16.17
CA ILE A 84 12.00 -10.16 17.17
C ILE A 84 12.99 -11.08 16.44
N CYS A 85 14.29 -10.84 16.61
CA CYS A 85 15.30 -11.67 15.98
C CYS A 85 15.38 -13.05 16.65
N LYS A 86 15.83 -14.06 15.90
CA LYS A 86 15.97 -15.43 16.43
C LYS A 86 16.91 -15.43 17.64
N GLY A 87 16.45 -15.97 18.75
CA GLY A 87 17.22 -16.03 20.01
C GLY A 87 16.97 -14.86 20.96
N GLU A 88 16.31 -13.80 20.50
CA GLU A 88 15.86 -12.72 21.37
C GLU A 88 14.48 -13.03 21.96
N LYS A 89 14.25 -12.58 23.20
CA LYS A 89 12.93 -12.69 23.85
C LYS A 89 12.05 -11.46 23.63
N GLN A 90 12.65 -10.32 23.31
CA GLN A 90 11.97 -9.04 23.15
C GLN A 90 12.78 -8.09 22.26
N LEU A 91 12.10 -7.13 21.63
CA LEU A 91 12.74 -5.99 20.96
C LEU A 91 13.40 -5.07 21.99
N SER A 92 14.41 -4.32 21.57
CA SER A 92 14.91 -3.19 22.36
C SER A 92 13.80 -2.15 22.58
N THR A 93 13.89 -1.38 23.67
CA THR A 93 12.89 -0.33 23.97
C THR A 93 12.65 0.61 22.79
N MET A 94 13.73 0.99 22.09
CA MET A 94 13.66 1.87 20.91
C MET A 94 12.88 1.21 19.76
N LYS A 95 13.27 -0.02 19.36
CA LYS A 95 12.58 -0.75 18.29
C LYS A 95 11.14 -1.07 18.65
N ALA A 96 10.87 -1.44 19.89
CA ALA A 96 9.53 -1.68 20.40
C ALA A 96 8.65 -0.42 20.28
N ASN A 97 9.19 0.76 20.60
CA ASN A 97 8.46 2.03 20.46
C ASN A 97 8.20 2.39 19.00
N GLN A 98 9.21 2.27 18.12
CA GLN A 98 9.04 2.48 16.68
C GLN A 98 8.00 1.53 16.09
N THR A 99 8.08 0.24 16.42
CA THR A 99 7.12 -0.78 16.01
C THR A 99 5.70 -0.47 16.47
N ARG A 100 5.51 0.03 17.70
CA ARG A 100 4.20 0.47 18.20
C ARG A 100 3.65 1.66 17.40
N CYS A 101 4.48 2.64 17.06
CA CYS A 101 4.07 3.78 16.24
C CYS A 101 3.61 3.32 14.85
N VAL A 102 4.43 2.51 14.18
CA VAL A 102 4.11 1.93 12.86
C VAL A 102 2.80 1.12 12.91
N THR A 103 2.65 0.26 13.93
CA THR A 103 1.46 -0.57 14.10
C THR A 103 0.19 0.26 14.35
N ARG A 104 0.28 1.37 15.09
CA ARG A 104 -0.87 2.26 15.32
C ARG A 104 -1.38 2.88 14.02
N ILE A 105 -0.47 3.34 13.16
CA ILE A 105 -0.82 3.90 11.84
C ILE A 105 -1.43 2.80 10.97
N ARG A 106 -0.77 1.63 10.89
CA ARG A 106 -1.27 0.47 10.13
C ARG A 106 -2.69 0.07 10.54
N ASN A 107 -2.98 0.00 11.84
CA ASN A 107 -4.31 -0.33 12.33
C ASN A 107 -5.39 0.67 11.87
N GLY A 108 -5.04 1.95 11.68
CA GLY A 108 -5.94 2.95 11.10
C GLY A 108 -6.25 2.64 9.64
N ILE A 109 -5.22 2.36 8.85
CA ILE A 109 -5.32 1.98 7.43
C ILE A 109 -6.15 0.70 7.27
N GLU A 110 -5.88 -0.35 8.05
CA GLU A 110 -6.61 -1.62 8.03
C GLU A 110 -8.11 -1.44 8.33
N ARG A 111 -8.45 -0.57 9.28
CA ARG A 111 -9.86 -0.24 9.58
C ARG A 111 -10.54 0.48 8.43
N GLY A 112 -9.82 1.39 7.76
CA GLY A 112 -10.29 2.06 6.55
C GLY A 112 -10.56 1.06 5.42
N PHE A 113 -9.58 0.22 5.10
CA PHE A 113 -9.74 -0.87 4.12
C PHE A 113 -10.86 -1.84 4.49
N GLY A 114 -10.99 -2.20 5.76
CA GLY A 114 -12.04 -3.09 6.24
C GLY A 114 -13.45 -2.54 5.94
N ARG A 115 -13.64 -1.22 6.03
CA ARG A 115 -14.90 -0.56 5.64
C ARG A 115 -15.10 -0.54 4.14
N LEU A 116 -14.06 -0.23 3.36
CA LEU A 116 -14.15 -0.26 1.89
C LEU A 116 -14.49 -1.64 1.35
N LYS A 117 -13.87 -2.70 1.91
CA LYS A 117 -14.14 -4.09 1.52
C LYS A 117 -15.56 -4.55 1.87
N GLN A 118 -16.32 -3.80 2.67
CA GLN A 118 -17.75 -4.08 2.89
C GLN A 118 -18.63 -3.51 1.78
N TRP A 119 -18.11 -2.61 0.94
CA TRP A 119 -18.89 -2.01 -0.14
C TRP A 119 -18.88 -2.93 -1.34
N LYS A 120 -20.06 -3.45 -1.71
CA LYS A 120 -20.24 -4.36 -2.86
C LYS A 120 -19.64 -3.83 -4.18
N PHE A 121 -19.59 -2.51 -4.34
CA PHE A 121 -18.94 -1.84 -5.47
C PHE A 121 -17.48 -2.26 -5.68
N ALA A 122 -16.76 -2.57 -4.60
CA ALA A 122 -15.37 -3.03 -4.66
C ALA A 122 -15.23 -4.50 -5.07
N ASP A 123 -16.32 -5.27 -5.08
CA ASP A 123 -16.36 -6.69 -5.50
C ASP A 123 -16.75 -6.85 -6.98
N PHE A 124 -16.70 -5.77 -7.78
CA PHE A 124 -17.24 -5.73 -9.14
C PHE A 124 -18.74 -6.08 -9.23
N VAL A 125 -19.45 -6.01 -8.10
CA VAL A 125 -20.90 -6.22 -8.02
C VAL A 125 -21.56 -4.88 -7.72
N VAL A 126 -22.07 -4.23 -8.76
CA VAL A 126 -22.95 -3.08 -8.60
C VAL A 126 -24.35 -3.61 -8.31
N ASP A 127 -24.87 -3.32 -7.12
CA ASP A 127 -26.26 -3.64 -6.79
C ASP A 127 -27.18 -2.85 -7.74
N THR A 128 -28.12 -3.53 -8.39
CA THR A 128 -28.99 -2.96 -9.43
C THR A 128 -29.77 -1.73 -8.94
N ASN A 129 -29.98 -1.60 -7.64
CA ASN A 129 -30.61 -0.44 -7.02
C ASN A 129 -29.79 0.86 -7.15
N TYR A 130 -28.48 0.77 -7.42
CA TYR A 130 -27.62 1.93 -7.67
C TYR A 130 -27.46 2.26 -9.16
N LEU A 131 -28.01 1.45 -10.06
CA LEU A 131 -28.05 1.79 -11.47
C LEU A 131 -29.18 2.80 -11.70
N PRO A 132 -28.94 3.93 -12.41
CA PRO A 132 -30.01 4.85 -12.74
C PRO A 132 -31.08 4.11 -13.53
N THR A 133 -32.32 4.16 -13.04
CA THR A 133 -33.46 3.58 -13.72
C THR A 133 -33.77 4.44 -14.94
N ILE A 134 -33.65 3.86 -16.14
CA ILE A 134 -34.05 4.47 -17.41
C ILE A 134 -35.57 4.39 -17.54
#